data_AF-A0A1H4SZY5-F1
#
_entry.id   AF-A0A1H4SZY5-F1
#
_cell.length_a   1.000
_cell.length_b   1.000
_cell.length_c   1.000
_cell.angle_alpha   90.00
_cell.angle_beta   90.00
_cell.angle_gamma   90.00
#
_symmetry.space_group_name_H-M   'P 1'
#
loop_
_entity.id
_entity.type
_entity.pdbx_description
1 polymer ?
#
loop_
_entity_poly.entity_id
_entity_poly.type
_entity_poly.pdbx_seq_one_letter_code
_entity_poly.pdbx_strand_id
1 'polypeptide(L)'
;MSAAATALPVAEERERAPLAPLSRLRLLTRNKLALTGAVAAAILVLIAVFAPLIAPYDPARPDFSAALHQPGWAHWLGTDDLGRDQLSRVVYGVRASLQIGLLAVALAFAAGVPLGLIAGYYGRFADSVVSRLTDTLLAFPFLVLAVGLATILGPSLLNATIAVGVSQIPAVIRITRAETLRLKHLDYVAAAVANGGGDGTVLFRHILPGALSALTVQATVGIPSAIIGEALLSFLGLGIQPPSASLGVMLSSAQAYIAAAPWMAVFPGLAIIAATLAFNLLGDGLRDILDPQGDSR
;
A
#
# COMPACT_ATOMS: atom_id res chain seq x y z
N MET A 1 -5.34 -3.29 68.95
CA MET A 1 -5.98 -3.46 67.61
C MET A 1 -4.95 -3.05 66.57
N SER A 2 -4.21 -4.04 66.05
CA SER A 2 -3.15 -3.86 65.05
C SER A 2 -3.76 -4.06 63.67
N ALA A 3 -3.76 -3.03 62.84
CA ALA A 3 -4.21 -3.09 61.46
C ALA A 3 -3.02 -3.48 60.57
N ALA A 4 -2.94 -4.76 60.18
CA ALA A 4 -2.02 -5.23 59.17
C ALA A 4 -2.52 -4.78 57.80
N ALA A 5 -1.82 -3.83 57.20
CA ALA A 5 -2.01 -3.44 55.81
C ALA A 5 -1.44 -4.53 54.89
N THR A 6 -2.32 -5.31 54.29
CA THR A 6 -1.97 -6.30 53.26
C THR A 6 -1.59 -5.56 51.98
N ALA A 7 -0.30 -5.43 51.71
CA ALA A 7 0.19 -4.95 50.42
C ALA A 7 -0.17 -5.98 49.34
N LEU A 8 -0.98 -5.57 48.36
CA LEU A 8 -1.22 -6.36 47.15
C LEU A 8 0.09 -6.41 46.34
N PRO A 9 0.47 -7.57 45.78
CA PRO A 9 1.65 -7.65 44.94
C PRO A 9 1.40 -6.83 43.67
N VAL A 10 2.29 -5.88 43.40
CA VAL A 10 2.40 -5.20 42.10
C VAL A 10 2.66 -6.30 41.08
N ALA A 11 1.69 -6.54 40.18
CA ALA A 11 1.89 -7.46 39.08
C ALA A 11 3.04 -6.93 38.23
N GLU A 12 4.19 -7.62 38.27
CA GLU A 12 5.28 -7.39 37.32
C GLU A 12 4.71 -7.62 35.91
N GLU A 13 4.48 -6.53 35.20
CA GLU A 13 4.28 -6.52 33.75
C GLU A 13 5.56 -7.11 33.14
N ARG A 14 5.58 -8.43 32.95
CA ARG A 14 6.68 -9.12 32.28
C ARG A 14 6.87 -8.49 30.91
N GLU A 15 7.90 -7.67 30.80
CA GLU A 15 8.39 -7.07 29.58
C GLU A 15 8.62 -8.19 28.55
N ARG A 16 7.65 -8.38 27.65
CA ARG A 16 7.72 -9.43 26.64
C ARG A 16 8.78 -9.01 25.64
N ALA A 17 9.95 -9.65 25.72
CA ALA A 17 11.05 -9.44 24.79
C ALA A 17 10.54 -9.50 23.33
N PRO A 18 11.08 -8.66 22.42
CA PRO A 18 10.67 -8.67 21.02
C PRO A 18 10.86 -10.08 20.44
N LEU A 19 9.74 -10.69 20.04
CA LEU A 19 9.72 -12.03 19.46
C LEU A 19 10.63 -12.08 18.24
N ALA A 20 11.51 -13.09 18.19
CA ALA A 20 12.43 -13.35 17.09
C ALA A 20 11.70 -13.42 15.73
N PRO A 21 12.36 -13.11 14.60
CA PRO A 21 11.74 -13.18 13.27
C PRO A 21 11.16 -14.56 12.94
N LEU A 22 11.77 -15.64 13.44
CA LEU A 22 11.27 -17.01 13.30
C LEU A 22 9.93 -17.24 14.03
N SER A 23 9.72 -16.60 15.19
CA SER A 23 8.42 -16.64 15.88
C SER A 23 7.34 -15.84 15.15
N ARG A 24 7.68 -14.74 14.47
CA ARG A 24 6.73 -13.94 13.67
C ARG A 24 6.26 -14.70 12.43
N LEU A 25 7.16 -15.40 11.74
CA LEU A 25 6.79 -16.29 10.63
C LEU A 25 5.85 -17.42 11.09
N ARG A 26 6.10 -17.97 12.28
CA ARG A 26 5.24 -19.01 12.87
C ARG A 26 3.85 -18.49 13.23
N LEU A 27 3.74 -17.25 13.67
CA LEU A 27 2.45 -16.57 13.92
C LEU A 27 1.69 -16.32 12.62
N LEU A 28 2.38 -15.90 11.55
CA LEU A 28 1.79 -15.73 10.21
C LEU A 28 1.20 -17.05 9.68
N THR A 29 1.89 -18.17 9.88
CA THR A 29 1.38 -19.50 9.45
C THR A 29 0.19 -20.00 10.26
N ARG A 30 -0.08 -19.43 11.45
CA ARG A 30 -1.25 -19.79 12.27
C ARG A 30 -2.51 -19.03 11.84
N ASN A 31 -2.36 -17.79 11.37
CA ASN A 31 -3.48 -17.02 10.83
C ASN A 31 -3.69 -17.37 9.35
N LYS A 32 -4.70 -18.21 9.08
CA LYS A 32 -5.00 -18.68 7.72
C LYS A 32 -5.27 -17.52 6.75
N LEU A 33 -5.91 -16.43 7.20
CA LEU A 33 -6.18 -15.27 6.37
C LEU A 33 -4.89 -14.53 6.00
N ALA A 34 -4.03 -14.29 7.00
CA ALA A 34 -2.70 -13.69 6.80
C ALA A 34 -1.85 -14.49 5.79
N LEU A 35 -1.83 -15.83 5.94
CA LEU A 35 -1.10 -16.72 5.05
C LEU A 35 -1.66 -16.67 3.63
N THR A 36 -2.99 -16.70 3.47
CA THR A 36 -3.61 -16.60 2.13
C THR A 36 -3.29 -15.29 1.45
N GLY A 37 -3.36 -14.17 2.17
CA GLY A 37 -2.97 -12.85 1.64
C GLY A 37 -1.50 -12.80 1.25
N ALA A 38 -0.61 -13.30 2.11
CA ALA A 38 0.82 -13.36 1.84
C ALA A 38 1.16 -14.21 0.60
N VAL A 39 0.56 -15.40 0.48
CA VAL A 39 0.76 -16.27 -0.68
C VAL A 39 0.21 -15.63 -1.95
N ALA A 40 -0.99 -15.04 -1.91
CA ALA A 40 -1.58 -14.37 -3.06
C ALA A 40 -0.74 -13.16 -3.51
N ALA A 41 -0.28 -12.34 -2.56
CA ALA A 41 0.59 -11.20 -2.84
C ALA A 41 1.93 -11.67 -3.44
N ALA A 42 2.53 -12.74 -2.90
CA ALA A 42 3.75 -13.33 -3.44
C ALA A 42 3.56 -13.83 -4.88
N ILE A 43 2.45 -14.51 -5.18
CA ILE A 43 2.11 -14.95 -6.54
C ILE A 43 2.00 -13.75 -7.49
N LEU A 44 1.31 -12.68 -7.09
CA LEU A 44 1.19 -11.48 -7.92
C LEU A 44 2.53 -10.78 -8.16
N VAL A 45 3.39 -10.71 -7.14
CA VAL A 45 4.75 -10.20 -7.28
C VAL A 45 5.56 -11.06 -8.25
N LEU A 46 5.46 -12.39 -8.17
CA LEU A 46 6.11 -13.30 -9.11
C LEU A 46 5.58 -13.10 -10.55
N ILE A 47 4.27 -12.97 -10.73
CA ILE A 47 3.65 -12.67 -12.03
C ILE A 47 4.20 -11.35 -12.58
N ALA A 48 4.30 -10.31 -11.75
CA ALA A 48 4.79 -9.00 -12.16
C ALA A 48 6.28 -9.01 -12.54
N VAL A 49 7.12 -9.67 -11.74
CA VAL A 49 8.58 -9.74 -11.96
C VAL A 49 8.89 -10.59 -13.20
N PHE A 50 8.23 -11.74 -13.33
CA PHE A 50 8.44 -12.68 -14.44
C PHE A 50 7.48 -12.45 -15.61
N ALA A 51 6.82 -11.28 -15.67
CA ALA A 51 5.92 -10.93 -16.77
C ALA A 51 6.50 -11.17 -18.18
N PRO A 52 7.77 -10.82 -18.48
CA PRO A 52 8.37 -11.10 -19.79
C PRO A 52 8.56 -12.59 -20.11
N LEU A 53 8.56 -13.46 -19.10
CA LEU A 53 8.69 -14.92 -19.26
C LEU A 53 7.33 -15.62 -19.25
N ILE A 54 6.33 -15.03 -18.59
CA ILE A 54 4.99 -15.61 -18.42
C ILE A 54 4.07 -15.21 -19.57
N ALA A 55 4.21 -14.00 -20.11
CA ALA A 55 3.35 -13.52 -21.20
C ALA A 55 3.59 -14.34 -22.49
N PRO A 56 2.57 -15.01 -23.04
CA PRO A 56 2.72 -15.80 -24.26
C PRO A 56 2.95 -14.96 -25.52
N TYR A 57 2.49 -13.70 -25.52
CA TYR A 57 2.57 -12.79 -26.66
C TYR A 57 3.09 -11.41 -26.22
N ASP A 58 3.51 -10.61 -27.21
CA ASP A 58 3.81 -9.20 -26.97
C ASP A 58 2.52 -8.44 -26.62
N PRO A 59 2.39 -7.84 -25.41
CA PRO A 59 1.17 -7.16 -24.97
C PRO A 59 0.82 -5.91 -25.79
N ALA A 60 1.78 -5.36 -26.53
CA ALA A 60 1.63 -4.13 -27.31
C ALA A 60 1.31 -4.40 -28.79
N ARG A 61 1.61 -5.60 -29.31
CA ARG A 61 1.55 -5.92 -30.73
C ARG A 61 0.11 -6.20 -31.20
N PRO A 62 -0.47 -5.37 -32.10
CA PRO A 62 -1.81 -5.61 -32.64
C PRO A 62 -1.85 -6.78 -33.63
N ASP A 63 -2.99 -7.46 -33.68
CA ASP A 63 -3.35 -8.44 -34.71
C ASP A 63 -4.83 -8.29 -35.08
N PHE A 64 -5.11 -7.44 -36.06
CA PHE A 64 -6.49 -7.14 -36.47
C PHE A 64 -7.26 -8.36 -36.99
N SER A 65 -6.58 -9.45 -37.39
CA SER A 65 -7.25 -10.68 -37.81
C SER A 65 -7.85 -11.47 -36.64
N ALA A 66 -7.35 -11.21 -35.43
CA ALA A 66 -7.80 -11.81 -34.19
C ALA A 66 -8.58 -10.82 -33.31
N ALA A 67 -9.09 -9.71 -33.85
CA ALA A 67 -9.83 -8.72 -33.06
C ALA A 67 -11.10 -9.30 -32.43
N LEU A 68 -11.31 -9.02 -31.14
CA LEU A 68 -12.46 -9.50 -30.36
C LEU A 68 -12.67 -11.03 -30.41
N HIS A 69 -11.58 -11.80 -30.52
CA HIS A 69 -11.62 -13.24 -30.39
C HIS A 69 -11.95 -13.64 -28.95
N GLN A 70 -12.89 -14.57 -28.82
CA GLN A 70 -13.27 -15.15 -27.53
C GLN A 70 -12.11 -15.92 -26.89
N PRO A 71 -12.11 -16.09 -25.56
CA PRO A 71 -11.15 -16.93 -24.86
C PRO A 71 -11.05 -18.33 -25.46
N GLY A 72 -9.83 -18.78 -25.75
CA GLY A 72 -9.56 -20.07 -26.38
C GLY A 72 -8.08 -20.46 -26.32
N TRP A 73 -7.72 -21.55 -26.98
CA TRP A 73 -6.36 -22.11 -26.91
C TRP A 73 -5.27 -21.19 -27.47
N ALA A 74 -5.59 -20.42 -28.52
CA ALA A 74 -4.67 -19.44 -29.10
C ALA A 74 -4.53 -18.21 -28.19
N HIS A 75 -5.62 -17.73 -27.60
CA HIS A 75 -5.65 -16.59 -26.70
C HIS A 75 -6.44 -16.93 -25.44
N TRP A 76 -5.73 -17.31 -24.37
CA TRP A 76 -6.36 -17.95 -23.20
C TRP A 76 -7.44 -17.08 -22.54
N LEU A 77 -7.26 -15.76 -22.55
CA LEU A 77 -8.23 -14.79 -22.03
C LEU A 77 -8.93 -14.00 -23.14
N GLY A 78 -8.81 -14.46 -24.40
CA GLY A 78 -9.29 -13.78 -25.59
C GLY A 78 -8.39 -12.61 -26.00
N THR A 79 -8.89 -11.79 -26.90
CA THR A 79 -8.19 -10.60 -27.40
C THR A 79 -9.05 -9.34 -27.24
N ASP A 80 -8.40 -8.19 -27.41
CA ASP A 80 -9.06 -6.88 -27.40
C ASP A 80 -9.52 -6.40 -28.79
N ASP A 81 -9.98 -5.16 -28.86
CA ASP A 81 -10.45 -4.47 -30.07
C ASP A 81 -9.39 -4.31 -31.17
N LEU A 82 -8.10 -4.39 -30.80
CA LEU A 82 -6.98 -4.39 -31.73
C LEU A 82 -6.37 -5.79 -31.92
N GLY A 83 -7.03 -6.82 -31.38
CA GLY A 83 -6.60 -8.21 -31.42
C GLY A 83 -5.34 -8.51 -30.61
N ARG A 84 -4.98 -7.65 -29.65
CA ARG A 84 -3.87 -7.91 -28.74
C ARG A 84 -4.29 -8.95 -27.69
N ASP A 85 -3.35 -9.82 -27.31
CA ASP A 85 -3.61 -10.89 -26.35
C ASP A 85 -3.94 -10.36 -24.94
N GLN A 86 -5.12 -10.72 -24.44
CA GLN A 86 -5.62 -10.20 -23.17
C GLN A 86 -4.85 -10.74 -21.96
N LEU A 87 -4.36 -11.99 -22.01
CA LEU A 87 -3.57 -12.57 -20.91
C LEU A 87 -2.25 -11.82 -20.72
N SER A 88 -1.51 -11.63 -21.80
CA SER A 88 -0.24 -10.90 -21.82
C SER A 88 -0.44 -9.46 -21.32
N ARG A 89 -1.53 -8.80 -21.75
CA ARG A 89 -1.89 -7.46 -21.27
C ARG A 89 -2.25 -7.43 -19.79
N VAL A 90 -3.00 -8.42 -19.26
CA VAL A 90 -3.30 -8.50 -17.82
C VAL A 90 -2.02 -8.70 -17.01
N VAL A 91 -1.12 -9.59 -17.43
CA VAL A 91 0.16 -9.86 -16.73
C VAL A 91 1.02 -8.59 -16.65
N TYR A 92 1.15 -7.86 -17.77
CA TYR A 92 1.85 -6.57 -17.78
C TYR A 92 1.10 -5.47 -17.02
N GLY A 93 -0.23 -5.50 -17.03
CA GLY A 93 -1.07 -4.60 -16.23
C GLY A 93 -0.86 -4.79 -14.72
N VAL A 94 -0.83 -6.05 -14.25
CA VAL A 94 -0.48 -6.39 -12.86
C VAL A 94 0.89 -5.84 -12.50
N ARG A 95 1.89 -6.02 -13.39
CA ARG A 95 3.23 -5.45 -13.18
C ARG A 95 3.19 -3.93 -13.01
N ALA A 96 2.50 -3.24 -13.90
CA ALA A 96 2.39 -1.78 -13.85
C ALA A 96 1.70 -1.29 -12.56
N SER A 97 0.57 -1.90 -12.19
CA SER A 97 -0.16 -1.54 -10.98
C SER A 97 0.64 -1.80 -9.70
N LEU A 98 1.41 -2.90 -9.62
CA LEU A 98 2.29 -3.16 -8.47
C LEU A 98 3.47 -2.17 -8.41
N GLN A 99 4.05 -1.81 -9.54
CA GLN A 99 5.12 -0.81 -9.61
C GLN A 99 4.62 0.55 -9.10
N ILE A 100 3.50 1.03 -9.63
CA ILE A 100 2.91 2.31 -9.19
C ILE A 100 2.49 2.22 -7.73
N GLY A 101 1.86 1.10 -7.32
CA GLY A 101 1.43 0.88 -5.94
C GLY A 101 2.57 0.99 -4.93
N LEU A 102 3.67 0.28 -5.19
CA LEU A 102 4.84 0.29 -4.31
C LEU A 102 5.56 1.64 -4.30
N LEU A 103 5.78 2.24 -5.47
CA LEU A 103 6.50 3.52 -5.58
C LEU A 103 5.70 4.69 -5.01
N ALA A 104 4.38 4.71 -5.18
CA ALA A 104 3.52 5.74 -4.60
C ALA A 104 3.52 5.67 -3.07
N VAL A 105 3.43 4.47 -2.50
CA VAL A 105 3.54 4.28 -1.05
C VAL A 105 4.94 4.66 -0.56
N ALA A 106 6.00 4.26 -1.26
CA ALA A 106 7.36 4.64 -0.91
C ALA A 106 7.54 6.17 -0.90
N LEU A 107 7.01 6.88 -1.89
CA LEU A 107 7.01 8.35 -1.95
C LEU A 107 6.25 8.94 -0.77
N ALA A 108 5.04 8.42 -0.48
CA ALA A 108 4.22 8.89 0.64
C ALA A 108 4.94 8.71 1.98
N PHE A 109 5.70 7.61 2.15
CA PHE A 109 6.48 7.32 3.34
C PHE A 109 7.73 8.19 3.44
N ALA A 110 8.45 8.37 2.33
CA ALA A 110 9.64 9.20 2.28
C ALA A 110 9.36 10.65 2.71
N ALA A 111 8.19 11.18 2.36
CA ALA A 111 7.77 12.51 2.81
C ALA A 111 7.02 12.49 4.14
N GLY A 112 6.06 11.57 4.31
CA GLY A 112 5.13 11.58 5.42
C GLY A 112 5.74 11.16 6.76
N VAL A 113 6.68 10.20 6.76
CA VAL A 113 7.33 9.74 8.00
C VAL A 113 8.17 10.86 8.61
N PRO A 114 9.11 11.53 7.90
CA PRO A 114 9.85 12.65 8.46
C PRO A 114 8.96 13.79 8.96
N LEU A 115 7.94 14.18 8.19
CA LEU A 115 7.01 15.25 8.58
C LEU A 115 6.19 14.88 9.83
N GLY A 116 5.70 13.65 9.92
CA GLY A 116 4.94 13.18 11.08
C GLY A 116 5.81 13.03 12.33
N LEU A 117 7.04 12.54 12.19
CA LEU A 117 8.03 12.51 13.28
C LEU A 117 8.32 13.91 13.82
N ILE A 118 8.58 14.88 12.93
CA ILE A 118 8.86 16.27 13.31
C ILE A 118 7.65 16.90 14.02
N ALA A 119 6.45 16.73 13.46
CA ALA A 119 5.22 17.27 14.04
C ALA A 119 4.95 16.68 15.43
N GLY A 120 5.07 15.36 15.58
CA GLY A 120 4.81 14.68 16.86
C GLY A 120 5.90 14.94 17.91
N TYR A 121 7.17 15.04 17.50
CA TYR A 121 8.28 15.16 18.45
C TYR A 121 8.44 16.59 18.97
N TYR A 122 8.51 17.59 18.09
CA TYR A 122 8.74 18.98 18.49
C TYR A 122 7.45 19.68 18.95
N GLY A 123 6.30 19.27 18.41
CA GLY A 123 5.01 19.88 18.73
C GLY A 123 4.92 21.36 18.33
N ARG A 124 3.93 22.06 18.91
CA ARG A 124 3.76 23.54 18.84
C ARG A 124 3.76 24.06 17.40
N PHE A 125 4.79 24.80 16.98
CA PHE A 125 4.86 25.45 15.68
C PHE A 125 5.03 24.44 14.54
N ALA A 126 5.94 23.47 14.69
CA ALA A 126 6.17 22.44 13.67
C ALA A 126 4.89 21.63 13.42
N ASP A 127 4.21 21.26 14.50
CA ASP A 127 2.92 20.58 14.43
C ASP A 127 1.84 21.42 13.73
N SER A 128 1.78 22.72 14.04
CA SER A 128 0.82 23.64 13.42
C SER A 128 1.04 23.77 11.91
N VAL A 129 2.29 23.87 11.46
CA VAL A 129 2.62 23.98 10.03
C VAL A 129 2.30 22.68 9.29
N VAL A 130 2.74 21.54 9.83
CA VAL A 130 2.50 20.22 9.22
C VAL A 130 1.00 19.90 9.18
N SER A 131 0.28 20.20 10.26
CA SER A 131 -1.18 20.01 10.32
C SER A 131 -1.88 20.87 9.27
N ARG A 132 -1.54 22.15 9.12
CA ARG A 132 -2.15 23.01 8.07
C ARG A 132 -1.87 22.52 6.65
N LEU A 133 -0.64 22.07 6.37
CA LEU A 133 -0.32 21.46 5.07
C LEU A 133 -1.18 20.21 4.83
N THR A 134 -1.29 19.36 5.85
CA THR A 134 -2.07 18.13 5.81
C THR A 134 -3.57 18.42 5.60
N ASP A 135 -4.12 19.38 6.33
CA ASP A 135 -5.52 19.79 6.23
C ASP A 135 -5.84 20.38 4.85
N THR A 136 -4.91 21.13 4.26
CA THR A 136 -5.04 21.67 2.90
C THR A 136 -5.13 20.55 1.86
N LEU A 137 -4.30 19.51 1.99
CA LEU A 137 -4.34 18.35 1.10
C LEU A 137 -5.63 17.53 1.28
N LEU A 138 -6.06 17.34 2.54
CA LEU A 138 -7.27 16.58 2.88
C LEU A 138 -8.58 17.32 2.55
N ALA A 139 -8.53 18.64 2.33
CA ALA A 139 -9.68 19.41 1.87
C ALA A 139 -10.17 18.93 0.49
N PHE A 140 -9.28 18.34 -0.31
CA PHE A 140 -9.63 17.72 -1.59
C PHE A 140 -9.84 16.21 -1.39
N PRO A 141 -10.92 15.63 -1.93
CA PRO A 141 -11.07 14.19 -1.99
C PRO A 141 -9.87 13.55 -2.69
N PHE A 142 -9.43 12.38 -2.23
CA PHE A 142 -8.27 11.65 -2.76
C PHE A 142 -8.23 11.61 -4.30
N LEU A 143 -9.36 11.24 -4.92
CA LEU A 143 -9.45 11.14 -6.38
C LEU A 143 -9.34 12.49 -7.06
N VAL A 144 -9.96 13.53 -6.51
CA VAL A 144 -9.94 14.89 -7.07
C VAL A 144 -8.51 15.45 -7.03
N LEU A 145 -7.81 15.25 -5.91
CA LEU A 145 -6.42 15.66 -5.77
C LEU A 145 -5.52 14.93 -6.77
N ALA A 146 -5.64 13.59 -6.85
CA ALA A 146 -4.84 12.78 -7.76
C ALA A 146 -5.09 13.15 -9.23
N VAL A 147 -6.34 13.33 -9.64
CA VAL A 147 -6.72 13.75 -11.00
C VAL A 147 -6.18 15.15 -11.30
N GLY A 148 -6.32 16.10 -10.38
CA GLY A 148 -5.80 17.46 -10.55
C GLY A 148 -4.27 17.48 -10.75
N LEU A 149 -3.54 16.73 -9.91
CA LEU A 149 -2.09 16.60 -10.03
C LEU A 149 -1.68 15.91 -11.34
N ALA A 150 -2.33 14.80 -11.70
CA ALA A 150 -2.03 14.07 -12.93
C ALA A 150 -2.33 14.91 -14.18
N THR A 151 -3.37 15.74 -14.14
CA THR A 151 -3.71 16.65 -15.25
C THR A 151 -2.64 17.72 -15.45
N ILE A 152 -2.11 18.29 -14.35
CA ILE A 152 -1.05 19.31 -14.42
C ILE A 152 0.28 18.69 -14.88
N LEU A 153 0.64 17.52 -14.35
CA LEU A 153 1.90 16.85 -14.66
C LEU A 153 1.90 16.18 -16.05
N GLY A 154 0.71 15.86 -16.57
CA GLY A 154 0.51 15.16 -17.82
C GLY A 154 0.52 13.63 -17.69
N PRO A 155 -0.01 12.90 -18.69
CA PRO A 155 -0.20 11.46 -18.62
C PRO A 155 1.12 10.69 -18.73
N SER A 156 1.51 10.00 -17.66
CA SER A 156 2.62 9.03 -17.67
C SER A 156 2.60 8.13 -16.43
N LEU A 157 3.35 7.02 -16.48
CA LEU A 157 3.55 6.13 -15.33
C LEU A 157 4.13 6.89 -14.12
N LEU A 158 5.14 7.73 -14.36
CA LEU A 158 5.83 8.48 -13.31
C LEU A 158 4.90 9.54 -12.69
N ASN A 159 4.19 10.30 -13.53
CA ASN A 159 3.30 11.36 -13.05
C ASN A 159 2.10 10.80 -12.29
N ALA A 160 1.54 9.68 -12.75
CA ALA A 160 0.51 8.95 -12.01
C ALA A 160 1.03 8.47 -10.65
N THR A 161 2.26 7.95 -10.60
CA THR A 161 2.91 7.55 -9.34
C THR A 161 3.05 8.72 -8.37
N ILE A 162 3.50 9.88 -8.87
CA ILE A 162 3.63 11.11 -8.06
C ILE A 162 2.26 11.57 -7.56
N ALA A 163 1.26 11.66 -8.44
CA ALA A 163 -0.08 12.12 -8.10
C ALA A 163 -0.73 11.24 -7.02
N VAL A 164 -0.66 9.92 -7.18
CA VAL A 164 -1.18 8.95 -6.21
C VAL A 164 -0.40 9.02 -4.90
N GLY A 165 0.94 9.05 -4.95
CA GLY A 165 1.78 9.06 -3.76
C GLY A 165 1.64 10.33 -2.93
N VAL A 166 1.63 11.50 -3.57
CA VAL A 166 1.39 12.80 -2.90
C VAL A 166 0.04 12.80 -2.20
N SER A 167 -0.98 12.23 -2.84
CA SER A 167 -2.33 12.14 -2.27
C SER A 167 -2.41 11.22 -1.03
N GLN A 168 -1.41 10.36 -0.81
CA GLN A 168 -1.33 9.49 0.38
C GLN A 168 -0.47 10.06 1.51
N ILE A 169 0.34 11.10 1.27
CA ILE A 169 1.20 11.73 2.29
C ILE A 169 0.43 12.07 3.58
N PRO A 170 -0.77 12.69 3.54
CA PRO A 170 -1.51 13.04 4.74
C PRO A 170 -1.81 11.87 5.68
N ALA A 171 -2.14 10.70 5.13
CA ALA A 171 -2.42 9.51 5.92
C ALA A 171 -1.16 9.04 6.67
N VAL A 172 -0.01 9.06 5.98
CA VAL A 172 1.28 8.65 6.57
C VAL A 172 1.76 9.65 7.62
N ILE A 173 1.60 10.95 7.39
CA ILE A 173 1.89 11.99 8.40
C ILE A 173 1.09 11.73 9.68
N ARG A 174 -0.23 11.52 9.54
CA ARG A 174 -1.13 11.35 10.68
C ARG A 174 -0.77 10.14 11.54
N ILE A 175 -0.53 8.98 10.93
CA ILE A 175 -0.17 7.77 11.70
C ILE A 175 1.19 7.92 12.37
N THR A 176 2.18 8.49 11.65
CA THR A 176 3.53 8.68 12.20
C THR A 176 3.51 9.67 13.36
N ARG A 177 2.76 10.76 13.23
CA ARG A 177 2.57 11.76 14.28
C ARG A 177 1.91 11.15 15.52
N ALA A 178 0.82 10.41 15.34
CA ALA A 178 0.10 9.76 16.44
C ALA A 178 1.02 8.80 17.21
N GLU A 179 1.79 7.99 16.49
CA GLU A 179 2.70 7.04 17.11
C GLU A 179 3.90 7.72 17.77
N THR A 180 4.40 8.80 17.18
CA THR A 180 5.45 9.63 17.79
C THR A 180 4.99 10.23 19.12
N LEU A 181 3.78 10.78 19.17
CA LEU A 181 3.19 11.32 20.40
C LEU A 181 3.06 10.23 21.47
N ARG A 182 2.59 9.04 21.09
CA ARG A 182 2.47 7.90 22.02
C ARG A 182 3.83 7.46 22.57
N LEU A 183 4.80 7.22 21.69
CA LEU A 183 6.11 6.68 22.04
C LEU A 183 6.96 7.67 22.84
N LYS A 184 6.85 8.97 22.55
CA LYS A 184 7.60 10.02 23.25
C LYS A 184 7.35 10.04 24.76
N HIS A 185 6.17 9.58 25.20
CA HIS A 185 5.78 9.55 26.60
C HIS A 185 6.15 8.25 27.33
N LEU A 186 6.85 7.31 26.70
CA LEU A 186 7.29 6.06 27.32
C LEU A 186 8.61 6.22 28.08
N ASP A 187 8.74 5.48 29.19
CA ASP A 187 9.87 5.60 30.13
C ASP A 187 11.24 5.36 29.48
N TYR A 188 11.34 4.42 28.54
CA TYR A 188 12.60 4.15 27.85
C TYR A 188 13.05 5.34 26.96
N VAL A 189 12.10 6.13 26.44
CA VAL A 189 12.41 7.34 25.67
C VAL A 189 12.84 8.45 26.62
N ALA A 190 12.13 8.62 27.75
CA ALA A 190 12.51 9.58 28.78
C ALA A 190 13.93 9.28 29.34
N ALA A 191 14.24 8.01 29.57
CA ALA A 191 15.57 7.56 30.00
C ALA A 191 16.66 7.87 28.94
N ALA A 192 16.36 7.66 27.65
CA ALA A 192 17.30 8.00 26.57
C ALA A 192 17.62 9.51 26.54
N VAL A 193 16.63 10.36 26.75
CA VAL A 193 16.81 11.83 26.85
C VAL A 193 17.59 12.19 28.11
N ALA A 194 17.25 11.61 29.27
CA ALA A 194 17.93 11.87 30.54
C ALA A 194 19.42 11.48 30.52
N ASN A 195 19.78 10.46 29.73
CA ASN A 195 21.16 10.05 29.47
C ASN A 195 21.90 10.94 28.45
N GLY A 196 21.33 12.08 28.05
CA GLY A 196 21.95 13.03 27.13
C GLY A 196 21.81 12.68 25.65
N GLY A 197 20.87 11.80 25.29
CA GLY A 197 20.57 11.48 23.89
C GLY A 197 20.02 12.70 23.15
N GLY A 198 20.68 13.13 22.07
CA GLY A 198 20.18 14.22 21.22
C GLY A 198 18.93 13.84 20.44
N ASP A 199 18.14 14.84 20.01
CA ASP A 199 16.83 14.66 19.35
C ASP A 199 16.85 13.69 18.17
N GLY A 200 17.85 13.78 17.29
CA GLY A 200 18.00 12.85 16.17
C GLY A 200 18.21 11.40 16.62
N THR A 201 18.97 11.19 17.70
CA THR A 201 19.18 9.84 18.28
C THR A 201 17.87 9.31 18.83
N VAL A 202 17.12 10.13 19.57
CA VAL A 202 15.81 9.77 20.13
C VAL A 202 14.83 9.41 19.00
N LEU A 203 14.75 10.25 17.98
CA LEU A 203 13.89 10.05 16.81
C LEU A 203 14.22 8.76 16.04
N PHE A 204 15.46 8.59 15.59
CA PHE A 204 15.82 7.49 14.68
C PHE A 204 16.13 6.16 15.38
N ARG A 205 16.55 6.19 16.66
CA ARG A 205 16.97 4.99 17.39
C ARG A 205 15.94 4.50 18.41
N HIS A 206 14.99 5.34 18.84
CA HIS A 206 13.99 4.97 19.84
C HIS A 206 12.55 5.11 19.33
N ILE A 207 12.19 6.22 18.69
CA ILE A 207 10.81 6.47 18.25
C ILE A 207 10.50 5.75 16.94
N LEU A 208 11.27 6.01 15.87
CA LEU A 208 11.02 5.43 14.56
C LEU A 208 11.00 3.89 14.60
N PRO A 209 11.94 3.19 15.26
CA PRO A 209 11.88 1.74 15.40
C PRO A 209 10.63 1.23 16.12
N GLY A 210 10.15 1.96 17.14
CA GLY A 210 8.90 1.65 17.82
C GLY A 210 7.68 1.83 16.91
N ALA A 211 7.72 2.81 16.02
CA ALA A 211 6.64 3.10 15.07
C ALA A 211 6.60 2.15 13.87
N LEU A 212 7.66 1.38 13.60
CA LEU A 212 7.76 0.51 12.42
C LEU A 212 6.61 -0.50 12.32
N SER A 213 6.04 -0.95 13.46
CA SER A 213 4.88 -1.82 13.49
C SER A 213 3.67 -1.17 12.77
N ALA A 214 3.23 -0.01 13.28
CA ALA A 214 2.12 0.74 12.71
C ALA A 214 2.40 1.22 11.27
N LEU A 215 3.64 1.63 10.99
CA LEU A 215 4.08 2.04 9.66
C LEU A 215 4.05 0.89 8.65
N THR A 216 4.45 -0.32 9.04
CA THR A 216 4.39 -1.50 8.17
C THR A 216 2.94 -1.83 7.82
N VAL A 217 2.05 -1.81 8.80
CA VAL A 217 0.60 -2.00 8.56
C VAL A 217 0.07 -0.92 7.62
N GLN A 218 0.40 0.36 7.87
CA GLN A 218 -0.03 1.45 7.01
C GLN A 218 0.47 1.28 5.56
N ALA A 219 1.70 0.81 5.36
CA ALA A 219 2.26 0.59 4.03
C ALA A 219 1.44 -0.46 3.26
N THR A 220 1.06 -1.54 3.94
CA THR A 220 0.27 -2.62 3.32
C THR A 220 -1.13 -2.19 2.90
N VAL A 221 -1.77 -1.30 3.66
CA VAL A 221 -3.09 -0.73 3.31
C VAL A 221 -2.97 0.35 2.22
N GLY A 222 -1.82 1.02 2.14
CA GLY A 222 -1.54 2.03 1.11
C GLY A 222 -1.44 1.44 -0.30
N ILE A 223 -0.91 0.21 -0.44
CA ILE A 223 -0.68 -0.44 -1.75
C ILE A 223 -2.00 -0.67 -2.51
N PRO A 224 -3.04 -1.34 -1.95
CA PRO A 224 -4.35 -1.46 -2.59
C PRO A 224 -4.96 -0.12 -3.00
N SER A 225 -4.86 0.88 -2.12
CA SER A 225 -5.37 2.23 -2.37
C SER A 225 -4.65 2.88 -3.57
N ALA A 226 -3.34 2.67 -3.68
CA ALA A 226 -2.55 3.16 -4.80
C ALA A 226 -2.85 2.41 -6.12
N ILE A 227 -3.06 1.09 -6.06
CA ILE A 227 -3.48 0.29 -7.22
C ILE A 227 -4.82 0.77 -7.77
N ILE A 228 -5.80 1.03 -6.88
CA ILE A 228 -7.10 1.57 -7.30
C ILE A 228 -6.92 2.98 -7.88
N GLY A 229 -6.13 3.83 -7.22
CA GLY A 229 -5.83 5.18 -7.71
C GLY A 229 -5.20 5.17 -9.12
N GLU A 230 -4.22 4.30 -9.34
CA GLU A 230 -3.60 4.08 -10.65
C GLU A 230 -4.61 3.65 -11.69
N ALA A 231 -5.40 2.61 -11.39
CA ALA A 231 -6.40 2.09 -12.32
C ALA A 231 -7.43 3.17 -12.69
N LEU A 232 -7.86 4.00 -11.74
CA LEU A 232 -8.76 5.13 -11.98
C LEU A 232 -8.13 6.20 -12.87
N LEU A 233 -6.88 6.61 -12.60
CA LEU A 233 -6.19 7.60 -13.43
C LEU A 233 -5.96 7.08 -14.85
N SER A 234 -5.48 5.84 -14.99
CA SER A 234 -5.32 5.16 -16.27
C SER A 234 -6.64 5.00 -17.02
N PHE A 235 -7.73 4.70 -16.31
CA PHE A 235 -9.06 4.61 -16.90
C PHE A 235 -9.57 5.94 -17.44
N LEU A 236 -9.26 7.04 -16.74
CA LEU A 236 -9.56 8.42 -17.14
C LEU A 236 -8.58 8.98 -18.19
N GLY A 237 -7.60 8.19 -18.66
CA GLY A 237 -6.61 8.60 -19.65
C GLY A 237 -5.47 9.48 -19.11
N LEU A 238 -5.37 9.64 -17.78
CA LEU A 238 -4.33 10.43 -17.11
C LEU A 238 -3.15 9.59 -16.59
N GLY A 239 -3.26 8.26 -16.72
CA GLY A 239 -2.24 7.32 -16.27
C GLY A 239 -1.30 6.86 -17.38
N ILE A 240 -1.03 5.56 -17.37
CA ILE A 240 -0.20 4.90 -18.39
C ILE A 240 -0.88 5.01 -19.75
N GLN A 241 -0.09 5.29 -20.78
CA GLN A 241 -0.59 5.49 -22.14
C GLN A 241 -0.31 4.26 -23.02
N PRO A 242 -1.23 3.93 -23.96
CA PRO A 242 -0.96 2.96 -25.02
C PRO A 242 0.33 3.28 -25.78
N PRO A 243 1.09 2.28 -26.25
CA PRO A 243 0.70 0.87 -26.36
C PRO A 243 0.92 0.05 -25.07
N SER A 244 1.53 0.64 -24.04
CA SER A 244 1.78 -0.02 -22.76
C SER A 244 0.48 -0.48 -22.10
N ALA A 245 0.48 -1.68 -21.52
CA ALA A 245 -0.68 -2.23 -20.85
C ALA A 245 -0.79 -1.73 -19.39
N SER A 246 -1.98 -1.29 -19.00
CA SER A 246 -2.38 -1.09 -17.61
C SER A 246 -3.81 -1.58 -17.42
N LEU A 247 -4.14 -2.05 -16.22
CA LEU A 247 -5.48 -2.59 -15.92
C LEU A 247 -6.57 -1.52 -16.12
N GLY A 248 -6.27 -0.27 -15.77
CA GLY A 248 -7.18 0.87 -15.97
C GLY A 248 -7.45 1.19 -17.44
N VAL A 249 -6.41 1.22 -18.30
CA VAL A 249 -6.59 1.43 -19.75
C VAL A 249 -7.39 0.29 -20.36
N MET A 250 -7.11 -0.95 -19.97
CA MET A 250 -7.86 -2.12 -20.45
C MET A 250 -9.36 -2.02 -20.11
N LEU A 251 -9.69 -1.58 -18.89
CA LEU A 251 -11.08 -1.35 -18.48
C LEU A 251 -11.73 -0.18 -19.24
N SER A 252 -10.98 0.88 -19.53
CA SER A 252 -11.48 2.02 -20.30
C SER A 252 -11.85 1.61 -21.73
N SER A 253 -10.96 0.89 -22.41
CA SER A 253 -11.21 0.35 -23.76
C SER A 253 -12.38 -0.64 -23.77
N ALA A 254 -12.56 -1.43 -22.71
CA ALA A 254 -13.63 -2.43 -22.65
C ALA A 254 -15.05 -1.83 -22.62
N GLN A 255 -15.23 -0.55 -22.22
CA GLN A 255 -16.56 0.07 -22.08
C GLN A 255 -17.41 -0.03 -23.35
N ALA A 256 -16.81 0.19 -24.52
CA ALA A 256 -17.51 0.16 -25.80
C ALA A 256 -17.89 -1.26 -26.24
N TYR A 257 -17.30 -2.29 -25.62
CA TYR A 257 -17.40 -3.68 -26.06
C TYR A 257 -18.03 -4.61 -25.01
N ILE A 258 -18.51 -4.12 -23.87
CA ILE A 258 -19.04 -4.95 -22.77
C ILE A 258 -20.10 -5.96 -23.25
N ALA A 259 -20.99 -5.55 -24.17
CA ALA A 259 -22.05 -6.40 -24.68
C ALA A 259 -21.55 -7.51 -25.64
N ALA A 260 -20.47 -7.24 -26.38
CA ALA A 260 -19.95 -8.14 -27.42
C ALA A 260 -18.76 -8.99 -26.94
N ALA A 261 -17.89 -8.41 -26.12
CA ALA A 261 -16.64 -8.99 -25.64
C ALA A 261 -16.46 -8.75 -24.13
N PRO A 262 -17.30 -9.35 -23.27
CA PRO A 262 -17.27 -9.09 -21.82
C PRO A 262 -15.94 -9.47 -21.14
N TRP A 263 -15.18 -10.42 -21.69
CA TRP A 263 -13.86 -10.80 -21.18
C TRP A 263 -12.87 -9.63 -21.10
N MET A 264 -13.02 -8.64 -21.99
CA MET A 264 -12.18 -7.44 -21.99
C MET A 264 -12.27 -6.65 -20.68
N ALA A 265 -13.44 -6.65 -20.03
CA ALA A 265 -13.66 -5.99 -18.74
C ALA A 265 -13.42 -6.93 -17.55
N VAL A 266 -13.90 -8.17 -17.66
CA VAL A 266 -13.90 -9.14 -16.54
C VAL A 266 -12.49 -9.45 -16.06
N PHE A 267 -11.56 -9.78 -16.96
CA PHE A 267 -10.22 -10.22 -16.55
C PHE A 267 -9.36 -9.12 -15.92
N PRO A 268 -9.25 -7.89 -16.47
CA PRO A 268 -8.53 -6.83 -15.79
C PRO A 268 -9.22 -6.42 -14.47
N GLY A 269 -10.56 -6.46 -14.41
CA GLY A 269 -11.30 -6.21 -13.15
C GLY A 269 -10.98 -7.24 -12.07
N LEU A 270 -10.98 -8.53 -12.42
CA LEU A 270 -10.59 -9.62 -11.52
C LEU A 270 -9.13 -9.49 -11.06
N ALA A 271 -8.22 -9.03 -11.92
CA ALA A 271 -6.84 -8.78 -11.54
C ALA A 271 -6.72 -7.66 -10.48
N ILE A 272 -7.48 -6.56 -10.62
CA ILE A 272 -7.55 -5.50 -9.61
C ILE A 272 -8.12 -6.04 -8.29
N ILE A 273 -9.20 -6.82 -8.34
CA ILE A 273 -9.81 -7.42 -7.14
C ILE A 273 -8.81 -8.35 -6.46
N ALA A 274 -8.16 -9.24 -7.21
CA ALA A 274 -7.17 -10.17 -6.67
C ALA A 274 -6.00 -9.42 -6.02
N ALA A 275 -5.49 -8.36 -6.67
CA ALA A 275 -4.39 -7.57 -6.13
C ALA A 275 -4.79 -6.81 -4.86
N THR A 276 -5.90 -6.10 -4.88
CA THR A 276 -6.38 -5.36 -3.71
C THR A 276 -6.70 -6.27 -2.53
N LEU A 277 -7.35 -7.41 -2.78
CA LEU A 277 -7.66 -8.40 -1.76
C LEU A 277 -6.39 -9.03 -1.17
N ALA A 278 -5.42 -9.41 -2.01
CA ALA A 278 -4.18 -10.04 -1.55
C ALA A 278 -3.42 -9.13 -0.57
N PHE A 279 -3.23 -7.86 -0.92
CA PHE A 279 -2.51 -6.92 -0.08
C PHE A 279 -3.32 -6.46 1.15
N ASN A 280 -4.65 -6.37 1.05
CA ASN A 280 -5.50 -6.11 2.23
C ASN A 280 -5.42 -7.26 3.25
N LEU A 281 -5.58 -8.52 2.80
CA LEU A 281 -5.49 -9.70 3.68
C LEU A 281 -4.09 -9.84 4.31
N LEU A 282 -3.04 -9.53 3.54
CA LEU A 282 -1.68 -9.47 4.07
C LEU A 282 -1.54 -8.39 5.14
N GLY A 283 -2.12 -7.21 4.92
CA GLY A 283 -2.08 -6.10 5.88
C GLY A 283 -2.82 -6.39 7.19
N ASP A 284 -4.01 -6.97 7.10
CA ASP A 284 -4.78 -7.42 8.27
C ASP A 284 -4.00 -8.48 9.06
N GLY A 285 -3.41 -9.45 8.35
CA GLY A 285 -2.58 -10.47 8.96
C GLY A 285 -1.33 -9.92 9.66
N LEU A 286 -0.66 -8.95 9.04
CA LEU A 286 0.48 -8.26 9.65
C LEU A 286 0.06 -7.45 10.86
N ARG A 287 -1.10 -6.78 10.79
CA ARG A 287 -1.67 -6.05 11.92
C ARG A 287 -1.90 -6.97 13.10
N ASP A 288 -2.54 -8.13 12.90
CA ASP A 288 -2.82 -9.09 13.98
C ASP A 288 -1.54 -9.60 14.68
N ILE A 289 -0.45 -9.77 13.92
CA ILE A 289 0.84 -10.26 14.47
C ILE A 289 1.62 -9.15 15.19
N LEU A 290 1.45 -7.91 14.71
CA LEU A 290 2.18 -6.75 15.19
C LEU A 290 1.42 -5.97 16.27
N ASP A 291 0.14 -6.26 16.49
CA ASP A 291 -0.67 -5.72 17.58
C ASP A 291 -0.32 -6.41 18.92
N PRO A 292 0.26 -5.68 19.89
CA PRO A 292 0.68 -6.26 21.17
C PRO A 292 -0.48 -6.71 22.08
N GLN A 293 -1.73 -6.37 21.77
CA GLN A 293 -2.90 -6.56 22.65
C GLN A 293 -3.74 -7.81 22.31
N GLY A 294 -3.37 -8.57 21.27
CA GLY A 294 -4.23 -9.58 20.63
C GLY A 294 -4.38 -10.96 21.30
N ASP A 295 -4.16 -11.12 22.61
CA ASP A 295 -4.23 -12.44 23.29
C ASP A 295 -5.26 -12.53 24.44
N SER A 296 -6.24 -11.60 24.50
CA SER A 296 -7.33 -11.65 25.48
C SER A 296 -8.73 -11.78 24.84
N ARG A 297 -8.89 -12.70 23.89
CA ARG A 297 -10.20 -13.18 23.43
C ARG A 297 -10.24 -14.69 23.39
#